data_AF-A0A7X9E6T4-F1
#
_entry.id   AF-A0A7X9E6T4-F1
#
_cell.length_a   1.000
_cell.length_b   1.000
_cell.length_c   1.000
_cell.angle_alpha   90.00
_cell.angle_beta   90.00
_cell.angle_gamma   90.00
#
_symmetry.space_group_name_H-M   'P 1'
#
loop_
_entity.id
_entity.type
_entity.pdbx_description
1 polymer ?
#
loop_
_entity_poly.entity_id
_entity_poly.type
_entity_poly.pdbx_seq_one_letter_code
_entity_poly.pdbx_strand_id
1 'polypeptide(L)' 'MYYVLVTILGLLIFVLFLKALGSVLKSIFTMLFVVAGISAIVIMVKSLTNPVTVFGVYKVDNLVITKIK' A
#
# COMPACT_ATOMS: atom_id res chain seq x y z
N MET A 1 30.25 -22.67 -28.15
CA MET A 1 30.69 -22.28 -26.79
C MET A 1 30.19 -20.91 -26.34
N TYR A 2 30.01 -19.92 -27.23
CA TYR A 2 29.48 -18.58 -26.87
C TYR A 2 28.01 -18.57 -26.41
N TYR A 3 27.15 -19.38 -27.04
CA TYR A 3 25.71 -19.46 -26.72
C TYR A 3 25.41 -19.90 -25.28
N VAL A 4 26.26 -20.75 -24.70
CA VAL A 4 26.11 -21.23 -23.32
C VAL A 4 26.38 -20.10 -22.33
N LEU A 5 27.43 -19.30 -22.58
CA LEU A 5 27.76 -18.12 -21.76
C LEU A 5 26.65 -17.06 -21.78
N VAL A 6 26.09 -16.78 -22.97
CA VAL A 6 24.98 -15.81 -23.12
C VAL A 6 23.74 -16.29 -22.37
N THR A 7 23.46 -17.59 -22.43
CA THR A 7 22.32 -18.18 -21.71
C THR A 7 22.48 -18.05 -20.20
N ILE A 8 23.67 -18.35 -19.67
CA ILE A 8 23.99 -18.19 -18.25
C ILE A 8 23.85 -16.72 -17.82
N LEU A 9 24.38 -15.78 -18.60
CA LEU A 9 24.25 -14.35 -18.32
C LEU A 9 22.78 -13.91 -18.30
N GLY A 10 21.99 -14.33 -19.29
CA GLY A 10 20.57 -14.03 -19.38
C GLY A 10 19.79 -14.55 -18.18
N LEU A 11 20.12 -15.77 -17.73
CA LEU A 11 19.50 -16.38 -16.55
C LEU A 11 19.85 -15.61 -15.27
N LEU A 12 21.10 -15.16 -15.15
CA LEU A 12 21.57 -14.34 -14.02
C LEU A 12 20.83 -12.99 -13.96
N ILE A 13 20.68 -12.32 -15.10
CA ILE A 13 19.92 -11.06 -15.21
C ILE A 13 18.46 -11.29 -14.83
N PHE A 14 17.84 -12.35 -15.33
CA PHE A 14 16.45 -12.69 -15.01
C PHE A 14 16.22 -12.90 -13.51
N VAL A 15 17.12 -13.61 -12.83
CA VAL A 15 17.04 -13.82 -11.37
C VAL A 15 17.18 -12.51 -10.61
N LEU A 16 18.06 -11.61 -11.04
CA LEU A 16 18.21 -10.28 -10.45
C LEU A 16 16.94 -9.44 -10.61
N PHE A 17 16.31 -9.50 -11.78
CA PHE A 17 15.03 -8.83 -12.04
C PHE A 17 13.90 -9.37 -11.16
N LEU A 18 13.77 -10.68 -11.00
CA LEU A 18 12.76 -11.28 -10.11
C LEU A 18 12.94 -10.83 -8.66
N LYS A 19 14.20 -10.76 -8.17
CA LYS A 19 14.50 -10.25 -6.83
C LYS A 19 14.12 -8.77 -6.69
N ALA A 20 14.44 -7.96 -7.68
CA ALA A 20 14.08 -6.54 -7.69
C ALA A 20 12.55 -6.35 -7.71
N LEU A 21 11.84 -7.11 -8.54
CA LEU A 21 10.37 -7.07 -8.64
C LEU A 21 9.71 -7.42 -7.30
N GLY A 22 10.22 -8.46 -6.61
CA GLY A 22 9.74 -8.81 -5.27
C GLY A 22 9.96 -7.71 -4.22
N SER A 23 11.05 -6.96 -4.31
CA SER A 23 11.31 -5.81 -3.43
C SER A 23 10.35 -4.64 -3.72
N VAL A 24 10.13 -4.33 -4.99
CA VAL A 24 9.20 -3.27 -5.43
C VAL A 24 7.76 -3.60 -5.04
N LEU A 25 7.33 -4.85 -5.22
CA LEU A 25 6.00 -5.29 -4.77
C LEU A 25 5.84 -5.09 -3.27
N LYS A 26 6.83 -5.52 -2.47
CA LYS A 26 6.80 -5.31 -1.02
C LYS A 26 6.71 -3.83 -0.67
N SER A 27 7.50 -2.97 -1.31
CA SER A 27 7.48 -1.53 -1.00
C SER A 27 6.14 -0.87 -1.30
N ILE A 28 5.47 -1.26 -2.39
CA ILE A 28 4.12 -0.79 -2.73
C ILE A 28 3.12 -1.20 -1.64
N PHE A 29 3.14 -2.45 -1.19
CA PHE A 29 2.23 -2.90 -0.13
C PHE A 29 2.48 -2.17 1.19
N THR A 30 3.75 -1.97 1.57
CA THR A 30 4.09 -1.23 2.80
C THR A 30 3.63 0.22 2.71
N MET A 31 3.83 0.87 1.56
CA MET A 31 3.39 2.25 1.35
C MET A 31 1.87 2.36 1.40
N LEU A 32 1.15 1.43 0.80
CA LEU A 32 -0.32 1.39 0.84
C LEU A 32 -0.83 1.28 2.28
N PHE A 33 -0.20 0.42 3.08
CA PHE A 33 -0.55 0.24 4.49
C PHE A 33 -0.28 1.50 5.32
N VAL A 34 0.86 2.16 5.11
CA VAL A 34 1.20 3.42 5.79
C VAL A 34 0.20 4.52 5.43
N VAL A 35 -0.13 4.67 4.15
CA VAL A 35 -1.12 5.67 3.69
C VAL A 35 -2.50 5.38 4.29
N ALA A 36 -2.93 4.13 4.30
CA ALA A 36 -4.20 3.72 4.92
C ALA A 36 -4.21 4.04 6.43
N GLY A 37 -3.14 3.72 7.14
CA GLY A 37 -3.00 4.01 8.57
C GLY A 37 -3.04 5.51 8.87
N ILE A 38 -2.29 6.32 8.12
CA ILE A 38 -2.29 7.78 8.26
C ILE A 38 -3.69 8.35 7.98
N SER A 39 -4.35 7.89 6.91
CA SER A 39 -5.70 8.36 6.59
C SER A 39 -6.70 8.05 7.70
N ALA A 40 -6.60 6.87 8.34
CA ALA A 40 -7.44 6.50 9.47
C ALA A 40 -7.19 7.40 10.70
N ILE A 41 -5.92 7.67 11.02
CA ILE A 41 -5.55 8.58 12.12
C ILE A 41 -6.08 9.98 11.86
N VAL A 42 -5.91 10.51 10.64
CA VAL A 42 -6.40 11.84 10.27
C VAL A 42 -7.92 11.92 10.39
N ILE A 43 -8.65 10.90 9.95
CA ILE A 43 -10.11 10.82 10.10
C ILE A 43 -10.49 10.81 11.59
N MET A 44 -9.83 10.02 12.43
CA MET A 44 -10.10 9.95 13.87
C MET A 44 -9.83 11.29 14.57
N VAL A 45 -8.69 11.93 14.29
CA VAL A 45 -8.34 13.23 14.89
C VAL A 45 -9.33 14.30 14.45
N LYS A 46 -9.68 14.34 13.16
CA LYS A 46 -10.62 15.33 12.63
C LYS A 46 -12.04 15.09 13.13
N SER A 47 -12.43 13.84 13.38
CA SER A 47 -13.71 13.43 13.97
C SER A 47 -13.94 13.98 15.38
N LEU A 48 -12.89 14.36 16.12
CA LEU A 48 -13.01 14.97 17.46
C LEU A 48 -13.49 16.43 17.40
N THR A 49 -13.23 17.12 16.29
CA THR A 49 -13.58 18.53 16.14
C THR A 49 -14.84 18.73 15.30
N ASN A 50 -15.04 17.91 14.27
CA ASN A 50 -16.20 17.96 13.39
C ASN A 50 -16.56 16.56 12.89
N PRO A 51 -17.85 16.28 12.64
CA PRO A 51 -18.25 15.02 12.04
C PRO A 51 -17.63 14.83 10.66
N VAL A 52 -16.90 13.74 10.47
CA VAL A 52 -16.23 13.39 9.21
C VAL A 52 -17.02 12.30 8.49
N THR A 53 -17.39 12.55 7.23
CA THR A 53 -18.03 11.54 6.38
C THR A 53 -16.97 10.79 5.59
N VAL A 54 -16.89 9.48 5.78
CA VAL A 54 -15.92 8.58 5.16
C VAL A 54 -16.64 7.78 4.07
N PHE A 55 -16.20 7.97 2.82
CA PHE A 55 -16.79 7.38 1.61
C PHE A 55 -18.29 7.63 1.41
N GLY A 56 -18.88 8.61 2.12
CA GLY A 56 -20.32 8.90 2.07
C GLY A 56 -21.22 7.82 2.68
N VAL A 57 -20.64 6.80 3.34
CA VAL A 57 -21.38 5.68 3.96
C VAL A 57 -21.26 5.70 5.48
N TYR A 58 -20.11 6.13 6.00
CA TYR A 58 -19.82 6.16 7.43
C TYR A 58 -19.65 7.59 7.91
N LYS A 59 -20.34 7.98 8.97
CA LYS A 59 -20.09 9.21 9.72
C LYS A 59 -19.23 8.84 10.93
N VAL A 60 -18.07 9.47 11.06
CA VAL A 60 -17.22 9.36 12.26
C VAL A 60 -17.39 10.66 13.03
N ASP A 61 -17.99 10.57 14.20
CA ASP A 61 -18.33 11.71 15.06
C ASP A 61 -17.94 11.36 16.50
N ASN A 62 -17.05 12.12 17.13
CA ASN A 62 -16.49 11.81 18.45
C ASN A 62 -16.01 10.35 18.62
N LEU A 63 -15.26 9.82 17.65
CA LEU A 63 -14.75 8.43 17.65
C LEU A 63 -15.83 7.35 17.52
N VAL A 64 -17.10 7.72 17.38
CA VAL A 64 -18.21 6.80 17.14
C VAL A 64 -18.45 6.71 15.64
N ILE A 65 -18.32 5.49 15.11
CA ILE A 65 -18.61 5.19 13.70
C ILE A 65 -20.09 4.89 13.58
N THR A 66 -20.83 5.79 12.93
CA THR A 66 -22.26 5.63 12.66
C THR A 66 -22.47 5.41 11.17
N LYS A 67 -23.17 4.34 10.79
CA LYS A 67 -23.52 4.09 9.39
C LYS A 67 -24.67 5.02 8.99
N ILE A 68 -24.49 5.82 7.94
CA ILE A 68 -25.53 6.74 7.46
C ILE A 68 -26.52 6.00 6.53
N LYS A 69 -26.12 4.87 5.94
CA LYS A 69 -26.90 4.10 4.96
C LYS A 69 -26.69 2.60 5.12
#